data_AF-A0A533BHM1-F1
#
_entry.id   AF-A0A533BHM1-F1
#
_cell.length_a   1.000
_cell.length_b   1.000
_cell.length_c   1.000
_cell.angle_alpha   90.00
_cell.angle_beta   90.00
_cell.angle_gamma   90.00
#
_symmetry.space_group_name_H-M   'P 1'
#
loop_
_entity.id
_entity.type
_entity.pdbx_description
1 polymer ?
#
loop_
_entity_poly.entity_id
_entity_poly.type
_entity_poly.pdbx_seq_one_letter_code
_entity_poly.pdbx_strand_id
1 'polypeptide(L)'
;MANRQLSPEELAQANVLLSEIRTKLETLSHGDRELLFAYRRKVFKELTYDERSKPMVRRKLKDQKWKEQRGLCAICGKELPERYAVLDRLIAAVGYTKPNTRLIHQECDAKHQEAKGYV
;
A
#
# COMPACT_ATOMS: atom_id res chain seq x y z
N MET A 1 7.90 13.66 1.73
CA MET A 1 9.19 13.08 1.33
C MET A 1 8.93 12.13 0.17
N ALA A 2 9.77 12.16 -0.86
CA ALA A 2 9.70 11.18 -1.94
C ALA A 2 10.09 9.79 -1.40
N ASN A 3 9.49 8.74 -1.95
CA ASN A 3 9.87 7.37 -1.61
C ASN A 3 11.25 7.07 -2.21
N ARG A 4 12.06 6.22 -1.53
CA ARG A 4 13.31 5.72 -2.10
C ARG A 4 13.01 5.03 -3.42
N GLN A 5 13.68 5.48 -4.48
CA GLN A 5 13.74 4.77 -5.76
C GLN A 5 14.95 3.84 -5.73
N LEU A 6 14.82 2.67 -6.34
CA LEU A 6 15.95 1.75 -6.47
C LEU A 6 16.99 2.38 -7.41
N SER A 7 18.28 2.29 -7.04
CA SER A 7 19.35 2.57 -7.99
C SER A 7 19.34 1.56 -9.15
N PRO A 8 20.01 1.83 -10.27
CA PRO A 8 20.13 0.86 -11.36
C PRO A 8 20.66 -0.51 -10.90
N GLU A 9 21.64 -0.52 -9.97
CA GLU A 9 22.22 -1.74 -9.40
C GLU A 9 21.22 -2.48 -8.50
N GLU A 10 20.52 -1.75 -7.64
CA GLU A 10 19.48 -2.34 -6.76
C GLU A 10 18.32 -2.90 -7.57
N LEU A 11 17.92 -2.21 -8.64
CA LEU A 11 16.89 -2.68 -9.56
C LEU A 11 17.32 -3.97 -10.28
N ALA A 12 18.58 -4.06 -10.70
CA ALA A 12 19.14 -5.27 -11.29
C ALA A 12 19.09 -6.45 -10.29
N GLN A 13 19.49 -6.23 -9.04
CA GLN A 13 19.40 -7.24 -7.99
C GLN A 13 17.96 -7.68 -7.72
N ALA A 14 17.01 -6.74 -7.65
CA ALA A 14 15.59 -7.04 -7.46
C ALA A 14 15.02 -7.89 -8.62
N ASN A 15 15.46 -7.62 -9.86
CA ASN A 15 15.04 -8.37 -11.04
C ASN A 15 15.61 -9.80 -11.05
N VAL A 16 16.84 -10.00 -10.58
CA VAL A 16 17.41 -11.35 -10.40
C VAL A 16 16.56 -12.15 -9.41
N LEU A 17 16.27 -11.60 -8.24
CA LEU A 17 15.43 -12.26 -7.24
C LEU A 17 14.02 -12.57 -7.76
N LEU A 18 13.43 -11.64 -8.51
CA LEU A 18 12.11 -11.86 -9.14
C LEU A 18 12.13 -13.03 -10.12
N SER A 19 13.22 -13.19 -10.88
CA SER A 19 13.41 -14.32 -11.80
C SER A 19 13.52 -15.66 -11.05
N GLU A 20 14.26 -15.68 -9.95
CA GLU A 20 14.37 -16.87 -9.09
C GLU A 20 13.01 -17.28 -8.51
N ILE A 21 12.23 -16.32 -8.01
CA ILE A 21 10.89 -16.58 -7.49
C ILE A 21 10.00 -17.15 -8.59
N ARG A 22 9.99 -16.55 -9.80
CA ARG A 22 9.20 -17.04 -10.93
C ARG A 22 9.55 -18.48 -11.29
N THR A 23 10.83 -18.80 -11.38
CA THR A 23 11.32 -20.14 -11.69
C THR A 23 10.88 -21.15 -10.62
N LYS A 24 11.03 -20.81 -9.34
CA LYS A 24 10.59 -21.68 -8.22
C LYS A 24 9.08 -21.94 -8.27
N LEU A 25 8.28 -20.91 -8.56
CA LEU A 25 6.83 -21.06 -8.68
C LEU A 25 6.43 -21.95 -9.86
N GLU A 26 7.10 -21.81 -11.00
CA GLU A 26 6.86 -22.65 -12.18
C GLU A 26 7.20 -24.11 -11.90
N THR A 27 8.36 -24.37 -11.28
CA THR A 27 8.76 -25.73 -10.86
C THR A 27 7.75 -26.35 -9.90
N LEU A 28 7.32 -25.62 -8.86
CA LEU A 28 6.34 -26.10 -7.87
C LEU A 28 4.97 -26.39 -8.48
N SER A 29 4.62 -25.69 -9.56
CA SER A 29 3.34 -25.90 -10.24
C SER A 29 3.33 -27.13 -11.14
N HIS A 30 4.48 -27.71 -11.48
CA HIS A 30 4.59 -28.88 -12.38
C HIS A 30 3.81 -28.71 -13.71
N GLY A 31 3.71 -27.49 -14.22
CA GLY A 31 2.96 -27.16 -15.45
C GLY A 31 1.48 -26.86 -15.25
N ASP A 32 0.93 -27.01 -14.04
CA ASP A 32 -0.43 -26.61 -13.71
C ASP A 32 -0.55 -25.07 -13.69
N ARG A 33 -1.29 -24.55 -14.67
CA ARG A 33 -1.48 -23.10 -14.85
C ARG A 33 -2.35 -22.47 -13.76
N GLU A 34 -3.33 -23.18 -13.24
CA GLU A 34 -4.22 -22.66 -12.19
C GLU A 34 -3.47 -22.59 -10.85
N LEU A 35 -2.70 -23.64 -10.55
CA LEU A 35 -1.85 -23.67 -9.36
C LEU A 35 -0.75 -22.59 -9.41
N LEU A 36 -0.09 -22.41 -10.55
CA LEU A 36 0.89 -21.34 -10.76
C LEU A 36 0.28 -19.95 -10.53
N PHE A 37 -0.94 -19.72 -11.04
CA PHE A 37 -1.68 -18.49 -10.78
C PHE A 37 -1.98 -18.31 -9.28
N ALA A 38 -2.44 -19.36 -8.60
CA ALA A 38 -2.75 -19.33 -7.18
C ALA A 38 -1.51 -18.97 -6.33
N TYR A 39 -0.34 -19.57 -6.63
CA TYR A 39 0.90 -19.23 -5.94
C TYR A 39 1.36 -17.80 -6.20
N ARG A 40 1.34 -17.32 -7.45
CA ARG A 40 1.69 -15.93 -7.78
C ARG A 40 0.80 -14.94 -7.01
N ARG A 41 -0.50 -15.19 -6.99
CA ARG A 41 -1.47 -14.36 -6.23
C ARG A 41 -1.20 -14.41 -4.73
N LYS A 42 -0.85 -15.57 -4.17
CA LYS A 42 -0.49 -15.72 -2.76
C LYS A 42 0.74 -14.90 -2.40
N VAL A 43 1.84 -15.03 -3.15
CA VAL A 43 3.09 -14.29 -2.91
C VAL A 43 2.85 -12.78 -3.00
N PHE A 44 2.21 -12.31 -4.08
CA PHE A 44 1.87 -10.90 -4.26
C PHE A 44 1.06 -10.33 -3.08
N LYS A 45 0.06 -11.08 -2.61
CA LYS A 45 -0.79 -10.69 -1.49
C LYS A 45 0.01 -10.56 -0.19
N GLU A 46 0.89 -11.51 0.12
CA GLU A 46 1.68 -11.45 1.36
C GLU A 46 2.69 -10.29 1.32
N LEU A 47 3.39 -10.07 0.20
CA LEU A 47 4.30 -8.93 0.06
C LEU A 47 3.56 -7.59 0.21
N THR A 48 2.31 -7.50 -0.30
CA THR A 48 1.45 -6.33 -0.07
C THR A 48 1.10 -6.15 1.41
N TYR A 49 0.94 -7.24 2.17
CA TYR A 49 0.67 -7.17 3.60
C TYR A 49 1.90 -6.75 4.40
N ASP A 50 3.09 -7.12 3.96
CA ASP A 50 4.33 -6.64 4.60
C ASP A 50 4.47 -5.12 4.45
N GLU A 51 4.10 -4.56 3.28
CA GLU A 51 4.13 -3.10 3.06
C GLU A 51 2.96 -2.36 3.73
N ARG A 52 1.74 -2.92 3.67
CA ARG A 52 0.49 -2.19 3.96
C ARG A 52 -0.33 -2.75 5.11
N SER A 53 0.16 -3.77 5.80
CA SER A 53 -0.59 -4.59 6.76
C SER A 53 -1.82 -5.28 6.14
N LYS A 54 -2.54 -6.07 6.94
CA LYS A 54 -3.78 -6.75 6.51
C LYS A 54 -4.95 -5.75 6.39
N PRO A 55 -5.93 -5.97 5.50
CA PRO A 55 -7.09 -5.08 5.33
C PRO A 55 -7.84 -4.76 6.62
N MET A 56 -8.02 -5.75 7.51
CA MET A 56 -8.68 -5.55 8.80
C MET A 56 -7.92 -4.60 9.73
N VAL A 57 -6.58 -4.62 9.70
CA VAL A 57 -5.75 -3.69 10.48
C VAL A 57 -5.96 -2.27 9.97
N ARG A 58 -5.98 -2.08 8.64
CA ARG A 58 -6.23 -0.76 8.04
C ARG A 58 -7.65 -0.26 8.30
N ARG A 59 -8.67 -1.13 8.27
CA ARG A 59 -10.05 -0.77 8.61
C ARG A 59 -10.14 -0.28 10.06
N LYS A 60 -9.57 -1.05 11.01
CA LYS A 60 -9.51 -0.65 12.42
C LYS A 60 -8.79 0.69 12.61
N LEU A 61 -7.67 0.90 11.90
CA LEU A 61 -6.91 2.15 11.97
C LEU A 61 -7.70 3.34 11.40
N LYS A 62 -8.45 3.12 10.31
CA LYS A 62 -9.36 4.13 9.75
C LYS A 62 -10.43 4.52 10.78
N ASP A 63 -11.08 3.56 11.44
CA ASP A 63 -12.08 3.86 12.46
C ASP A 63 -11.48 4.61 13.67
N GLN A 64 -10.25 4.24 14.08
CA GLN A 64 -9.52 4.96 15.13
C GLN A 64 -9.23 6.41 14.73
N LYS A 65 -8.72 6.62 13.50
CA LYS A 65 -8.41 7.95 12.98
C LYS A 65 -9.63 8.82 12.83
N TRP A 66 -10.77 8.24 12.46
CA TRP A 66 -12.01 9.00 12.36
C TRP A 66 -12.38 9.62 13.71
N LYS A 67 -12.31 8.83 14.79
CA LYS A 67 -12.58 9.29 16.15
C LYS A 67 -11.57 10.33 16.61
N GLU A 68 -10.28 10.09 16.39
CA GLU A 68 -9.20 11.02 16.74
C GLU A 68 -9.35 12.38 16.03
N GLN A 69 -9.75 12.37 14.77
CA GLN A 69 -9.96 13.56 13.95
C GLN A 69 -11.36 14.14 14.08
N ARG A 70 -12.22 13.58 14.95
CA ARG A 70 -13.62 14.01 15.14
C ARG A 70 -14.41 14.06 13.83
N GLY A 71 -14.15 13.11 12.93
CA GLY A 71 -14.78 13.05 11.61
C GLY A 71 -14.35 14.14 10.63
N LEU A 72 -13.27 14.89 10.92
CA LEU A 72 -12.78 15.96 10.04
C LEU A 72 -11.59 15.51 9.22
N CYS A 73 -11.49 16.03 7.99
CA CYS A 73 -10.35 15.80 7.12
C CYS A 73 -9.12 16.54 7.64
N ALA A 74 -8.00 15.81 7.74
CA ALA A 74 -6.75 16.37 8.26
C ALA A 74 -6.07 17.39 7.33
N ILE A 75 -6.56 17.58 6.09
CA ILE A 75 -6.03 18.56 5.14
C ILE A 75 -6.91 19.82 5.11
N CYS A 76 -8.22 19.68 4.89
CA CYS A 76 -9.11 20.82 4.66
C CYS A 76 -10.01 21.18 5.84
N GLY A 77 -10.03 20.36 6.91
CA GLY A 77 -10.85 20.59 8.11
C GLY A 77 -12.36 20.36 7.93
N LYS A 78 -12.83 20.01 6.73
CA LYS A 78 -14.24 19.70 6.47
C LYS A 78 -14.59 18.28 6.92
N GLU A 79 -15.88 18.03 7.16
CA GLU A 79 -16.38 16.69 7.50
C GLU A 79 -16.02 15.66 6.43
N LEU A 80 -15.55 14.51 6.89
CA LEU A 80 -15.27 13.35 6.06
C LEU A 80 -16.57 12.66 5.66
N PRO A 81 -16.65 12.06 4.46
CA PRO A 81 -17.78 11.25 4.05
C PRO A 81 -17.76 9.88 4.76
N GLU A 82 -18.94 9.33 5.04
CA GLU A 82 -19.08 8.00 5.67
C GLU A 82 -18.34 6.89 4.91
N ARG A 83 -18.26 7.04 3.58
CA ARG A 83 -17.57 6.11 2.68
C ARG A 83 -16.49 6.85 1.89
N TYR A 84 -15.51 6.10 1.39
CA TYR A 84 -14.45 6.61 0.51
C TYR A 84 -13.45 7.62 1.11
N ALA A 85 -13.47 7.88 2.44
CA ALA A 85 -12.34 8.55 3.08
C ALA A 85 -11.03 7.74 2.88
N VAL A 86 -9.93 8.44 2.56
CA VAL A 86 -8.63 7.82 2.28
C VAL A 86 -7.79 7.83 3.54
N LEU A 87 -7.26 6.66 3.90
CA LEU A 87 -6.24 6.53 4.93
C LEU A 87 -4.88 6.83 4.28
N ASP A 88 -4.43 8.07 4.42
CA ASP A 88 -3.19 8.59 3.84
C ASP A 88 -1.99 8.28 4.76
N ARG A 89 -0.86 7.94 4.14
CA ARG A 89 0.43 7.69 4.82
C ARG A 89 1.31 8.93 4.67
N LEU A 90 1.85 9.44 5.77
CA LEU A 90 2.79 10.57 5.72
C LEU A 90 4.11 10.14 5.07
N ILE A 91 4.59 8.95 5.40
CA ILE A 91 5.79 8.31 4.83
C ILE A 91 5.42 6.87 4.40
N ALA A 92 5.52 6.54 3.10
CA ALA A 92 5.02 5.24 2.62
C ALA A 92 5.74 4.05 3.27
N ALA A 93 7.07 4.14 3.42
CA ALA A 93 7.93 3.10 3.98
C ALA A 93 7.67 2.78 5.46
N VAL A 94 7.05 3.70 6.22
CA VAL A 94 6.68 3.47 7.63
C VAL A 94 5.36 2.71 7.76
N GLY A 95 4.65 2.47 6.64
CA GLY A 95 3.44 1.66 6.62
C GLY A 95 2.23 2.32 7.30
N TYR A 96 1.19 1.54 7.57
CA TYR A 96 -0.06 2.00 8.15
C TYR A 96 -0.02 1.94 9.69
N THR A 97 0.60 2.95 10.31
CA THR A 97 0.64 3.10 11.77
C THR A 97 -0.10 4.35 12.22
N LYS A 98 -0.54 4.37 13.49
CA LYS A 98 -1.22 5.53 14.08
C LYS A 98 -0.44 6.86 13.95
N PRO A 99 0.88 6.95 14.23
CA PRO A 99 1.60 8.21 14.06
C PRO A 99 1.86 8.58 12.60
N ASN A 100 1.87 7.61 11.68
CA ASN A 100 2.21 7.82 10.26
C ASN A 100 0.97 7.96 9.36
N THR A 101 -0.24 8.03 9.91
CA THR A 101 -1.47 8.07 9.10
C THR A 101 -2.42 9.17 9.53
N ARG A 102 -3.20 9.63 8.54
CA ARG A 102 -4.32 10.56 8.70
C ARG A 102 -5.45 10.16 7.76
N LEU A 103 -6.68 10.57 8.08
CA LEU A 103 -7.81 10.46 7.18
C LEU A 103 -8.06 11.75 6.44
N ILE A 104 -8.26 11.62 5.12
CA ILE A 104 -8.50 12.74 4.21
C ILE A 104 -9.60 12.39 3.21
N HIS A 105 -10.16 13.40 2.56
CA HIS A 105 -11.03 13.20 1.39
C HIS A 105 -10.24 12.59 0.23
N GLN A 106 -10.93 11.85 -0.64
CA GLN A 106 -10.35 11.37 -1.89
C GLN A 106 -9.85 12.52 -2.78
N GLU A 107 -10.60 13.63 -2.85
CA GLU A 107 -10.17 14.83 -3.59
C GLU A 107 -8.93 15.49 -2.98
N CYS A 108 -8.83 15.51 -1.64
CA CYS A 108 -7.65 16.02 -0.96
C CYS A 108 -6.43 15.12 -1.20
N ASP A 109 -6.63 13.80 -1.26
CA ASP A 109 -5.57 12.86 -1.61
C ASP A 109 -5.09 13.11 -3.04
N ALA A 110 -6.00 13.14 -4.03
CA ALA A 110 -5.66 13.37 -5.43
C ALA A 110 -4.82 14.66 -5.62
N LYS A 111 -5.29 15.79 -5.07
CA LYS A 111 -4.55 17.07 -5.11
C LYS A 111 -3.18 16.97 -4.41
N HIS A 112 -3.10 16.21 -3.33
CA HIS A 112 -1.86 16.05 -2.58
C HIS A 112 -0.85 15.12 -3.28
N GLN A 113 -1.32 14.11 -4.01
CA GLN A 113 -0.48 13.24 -4.84
C GLN A 113 0.00 13.98 -6.09
N GLU A 114 -0.87 14.74 -6.75
CA GLU A 114 -0.53 15.59 -7.89
C GLU A 114 0.57 16.60 -7.51
N ALA A 115 0.42 17.26 -6.35
CA ALA A 115 1.45 18.18 -5.84
C ALA A 115 2.80 17.51 -5.53
N LYS A 116 2.84 16.18 -5.37
CA LYS A 116 4.06 15.39 -5.19
C LYS A 116 4.62 14.84 -6.50
N GLY A 117 3.95 15.09 -7.64
CA GLY A 117 4.33 14.58 -8.95
C GLY A 117 3.92 13.11 -9.18
N TYR A 118 3.01 12.58 -8.36
CA TYR A 118 2.37 11.29 -8.64
C TYR A 118 1.08 11.55 -9.44
N VAL A 119 1.02 11.03 -10.66
CA VAL A 119 -0.14 11.11 -11.57
C VAL A 119 -1.05 9.91 -11.38
#